data_AF-A0A060CKP6-F1
#
_entry.id   AF-A0A060CKP6-F1
#
_cell.length_a   1.000
_cell.length_b   1.000
_cell.length_c   1.000
_cell.angle_alpha   90.00
_cell.angle_beta   90.00
_cell.angle_gamma   90.00
#
_symmetry.space_group_name_H-M   'P 1'
#
loop_
_entity.id
_entity.type
_entity.pdbx_description
1 polymer ?
#
loop_
_entity_poly.entity_id
_entity_poly.type
_entity_poly.pdbx_seq_one_letter_code
_entity_poly.pdbx_strand_id
1 'polypeptide(L)'
;QHRYGTISWSGDISASWDTLKKQIPAGLNYCVTGEPYWTLDVGAFFVKRDKKLWFWDGLYEKGCDDLGYRELYVRFLELGAFLPVFRSHGTDTPREIWNFGKPGEIFYDAMVRFIRLRYCFLPYIYSLAAGVSLRNGTMMRMLPFDFVPT
;
A
#
# COMPACT_ATOMS: atom_id res chain seq x y z
N GLN A 1 -8.49 -7.85 16.74
CA GLN A 1 -9.04 -8.47 15.51
C GLN A 1 -8.16 -9.63 15.04
N HIS A 2 -6.84 -9.54 15.21
CA HIS A 2 -5.83 -10.51 14.77
C HIS A 2 -6.10 -11.99 15.11
N ARG A 3 -6.77 -12.29 16.24
CA ARG A 3 -7.12 -13.67 16.64
C ARG A 3 -8.06 -14.40 15.68
N TYR A 4 -8.71 -13.68 14.77
CA TYR A 4 -9.72 -14.22 13.85
C TYR A 4 -9.24 -14.30 12.40
N GLY A 5 -7.93 -14.26 12.15
CA GLY A 5 -7.38 -14.33 10.78
C GLY A 5 -7.78 -13.13 9.92
N THR A 6 -7.96 -11.97 10.54
CA THR A 6 -8.44 -10.75 9.88
C THR A 6 -7.27 -9.87 9.44
N ILE A 7 -7.41 -9.28 8.26
CA ILE A 7 -6.53 -8.21 7.74
C ILE A 7 -7.37 -6.94 7.67
N SER A 8 -6.85 -5.84 8.20
CA SER A 8 -7.51 -4.53 8.10
C SER A 8 -6.86 -3.68 7.02
N TRP A 9 -7.64 -2.83 6.38
CA TRP A 9 -7.15 -1.82 5.46
C TRP A 9 -7.66 -0.44 5.84
N SER A 10 -7.03 0.60 5.30
CA SER A 10 -7.32 2.01 5.61
C SER A 10 -8.68 2.55 5.14
N GLY A 11 -9.49 1.75 4.46
CA GLY A 11 -10.74 2.20 3.85
C GLY A 11 -10.56 2.94 2.52
N ASP A 12 -11.61 3.64 2.11
CA ASP A 12 -11.75 4.29 0.81
C ASP A 12 -10.98 5.61 0.74
N ILE A 13 -9.67 5.50 0.49
CA ILE A 13 -8.77 6.65 0.41
C ILE A 13 -8.79 7.30 -0.99
N SER A 14 -8.46 8.59 -1.07
CA SER A 14 -8.43 9.34 -2.34
C SER A 14 -7.01 9.52 -2.88
N ALA A 15 -6.85 9.48 -4.21
CA ALA A 15 -5.56 9.58 -4.87
C ALA A 15 -4.93 10.98 -4.72
N SER A 16 -3.99 11.10 -3.78
CA SER A 16 -3.16 12.28 -3.60
C SER A 16 -1.85 11.92 -2.90
N TRP A 17 -0.83 12.78 -3.02
CA TRP A 17 0.45 12.64 -2.31
C TRP A 17 0.31 12.81 -0.80
N ASP A 18 -0.61 13.67 -0.37
CA ASP A 18 -0.92 13.86 1.05
C ASP A 18 -1.56 12.59 1.64
N THR A 19 -2.46 11.94 0.91
CA THR A 19 -3.00 10.62 1.27
C THR A 19 -1.88 9.61 1.43
N LEU A 20 -0.98 9.47 0.44
CA LEU A 20 0.15 8.53 0.51
C LEU A 20 0.99 8.75 1.77
N LYS A 21 1.34 10.01 2.05
CA LYS A 21 2.11 10.40 3.23
C LYS A 21 1.39 9.99 4.52
N LYS A 22 0.07 10.19 4.59
CA LYS A 22 -0.75 9.84 5.77
C LYS A 22 -0.90 8.32 5.98
N GLN A 23 -0.75 7.50 4.94
CA GLN A 23 -0.81 6.05 5.07
C GLN A 23 0.33 5.46 5.92
N ILE A 24 1.52 6.07 5.90
CA ILE A 24 2.66 5.61 6.69
C ILE A 24 2.36 5.67 8.21
N PRO A 25 2.04 6.84 8.80
CA PRO A 25 1.68 6.89 10.21
C PRO A 25 0.36 6.16 10.52
N ALA A 26 -0.58 6.05 9.58
CA ALA A 26 -1.81 5.28 9.79
C ALA A 26 -1.50 3.79 10.03
N GLY A 27 -0.72 3.16 9.13
CA GLY A 27 -0.32 1.76 9.28
C GLY A 27 0.57 1.53 10.50
N LEU A 28 1.52 2.43 10.77
CA LEU A 28 2.38 2.34 11.95
C LEU A 28 1.56 2.40 13.26
N ASN A 29 0.69 3.39 13.41
CA ASN A 29 -0.15 3.51 14.61
C ASN A 29 -1.05 2.29 14.77
N TYR A 30 -1.63 1.79 13.67
CA TYR A 30 -2.44 0.57 13.70
C TYR A 30 -1.63 -0.65 14.15
N CYS A 31 -0.44 -0.87 13.63
CA CYS A 31 0.38 -2.01 14.02
C CYS A 31 0.88 -1.94 15.48
N VAL A 32 1.04 -0.74 16.04
CA VAL A 32 1.39 -0.56 17.46
C VAL A 32 0.25 -0.89 18.41
N THR A 33 -1.02 -0.90 17.96
CA THR A 33 -2.14 -1.38 18.80
C THR A 33 -2.18 -2.91 18.94
N GLY A 34 -1.16 -3.63 18.47
CA GLY A 34 -1.09 -5.08 18.53
C GLY A 34 -1.80 -5.79 17.37
N GLU A 35 -2.09 -5.07 16.29
CA GLU A 35 -2.73 -5.60 15.08
C GLU A 35 -1.72 -5.68 13.92
N PRO A 36 -1.06 -6.84 13.70
CA PRO A 36 0.16 -6.94 12.89
C PRO A 36 -0.09 -7.01 11.38
N TYR A 37 -1.34 -7.25 10.96
CA TYR A 37 -1.74 -7.36 9.56
C TYR A 37 -2.57 -6.15 9.14
N TRP A 38 -1.93 -5.26 8.38
CA TRP A 38 -2.52 -4.04 7.84
C TRP A 38 -2.15 -3.86 6.37
N THR A 39 -2.99 -3.16 5.63
CA THR A 39 -2.76 -2.80 4.23
C THR A 39 -3.51 -1.52 3.83
N LEU A 40 -3.39 -1.15 2.56
CA LEU A 40 -4.05 -0.01 1.93
C LEU A 40 -4.48 -0.38 0.50
N ASP A 41 -5.15 0.55 -0.16
CA ASP A 41 -5.45 0.47 -1.59
C ASP A 41 -4.29 1.10 -2.39
N VAL A 42 -3.43 0.28 -3.01
CA VAL A 42 -2.35 0.80 -3.88
C VAL A 42 -2.97 1.60 -5.03
N GLY A 43 -2.57 2.87 -5.14
CA GLY A 43 -3.14 3.81 -6.10
C GLY A 43 -4.39 4.55 -5.62
N ALA A 44 -4.80 4.31 -4.37
CA ALA A 44 -6.02 4.79 -3.74
C ALA A 44 -7.33 4.23 -4.32
N PHE A 45 -8.40 4.31 -3.52
CA PHE A 45 -9.72 3.83 -3.91
C PHE A 45 -10.33 4.76 -4.95
N PHE A 46 -10.50 6.04 -4.61
CA PHE A 46 -11.03 7.08 -5.52
C PHE A 46 -9.89 7.79 -6.25
N VAL A 47 -9.85 7.72 -7.58
CA VAL A 47 -8.79 8.36 -8.38
C VAL A 47 -9.23 9.70 -8.92
N LYS A 48 -10.51 9.80 -9.29
CA LYS A 48 -11.15 11.00 -9.84
C LYS A 48 -11.89 11.74 -8.74
N ARG A 49 -12.31 12.98 -9.00
CA ARG A 49 -13.18 13.76 -8.10
C ARG A 49 -14.62 13.68 -8.58
N ASP A 50 -15.54 13.34 -7.68
CA ASP A 50 -16.97 13.59 -7.90
C ASP A 50 -17.38 14.83 -7.09
N LYS A 51 -17.62 15.94 -7.79
CA LYS A 51 -18.02 17.22 -7.17
C LYS A 51 -19.33 17.14 -6.39
N LYS A 52 -20.14 16.09 -6.58
CA LYS A 52 -21.40 15.88 -5.84
C LYS A 52 -21.18 15.16 -4.50
N LEU A 53 -20.04 14.50 -4.32
CA LEU A 53 -19.75 13.65 -3.16
C LEU A 53 -18.50 14.15 -2.44
N TRP A 54 -18.67 14.70 -1.24
CA TRP A 54 -17.56 15.30 -0.47
C TRP A 54 -16.42 14.32 -0.15
N PHE A 55 -16.69 13.01 -0.11
CA PHE A 55 -15.71 11.97 0.19
C PHE A 55 -14.99 11.40 -1.05
N TRP A 56 -15.49 11.70 -2.25
CA TRP A 56 -14.93 11.20 -3.51
C TRP A 56 -13.98 12.26 -4.09
N ASP A 57 -12.75 12.29 -3.58
CA ASP A 57 -11.85 13.44 -3.73
C ASP A 57 -10.47 13.10 -4.34
N GLY A 58 -10.44 12.22 -5.35
CA GLY A 58 -9.21 11.92 -6.09
C GLY A 58 -8.77 13.09 -6.99
N LEU A 59 -7.48 13.25 -7.22
CA LEU A 59 -6.93 14.41 -7.94
C LEU A 59 -6.63 14.16 -9.44
N TYR A 60 -6.94 12.97 -9.97
CA TYR A 60 -6.45 12.52 -11.28
C TYR A 60 -7.58 12.09 -12.21
N GLU A 61 -8.25 13.07 -12.83
CA GLU A 61 -9.42 12.87 -13.71
C GLU A 61 -9.16 11.91 -14.88
N LYS A 62 -7.91 11.86 -15.37
CA LYS A 62 -7.52 11.00 -16.50
C LYS A 62 -7.05 9.60 -16.08
N GLY A 63 -7.00 9.29 -14.78
CA GLY A 63 -6.59 7.98 -14.29
C GLY A 63 -5.27 7.51 -14.89
N CYS A 64 -5.25 6.30 -15.47
CA CYS A 64 -4.06 5.73 -16.11
C CYS A 64 -3.53 6.53 -17.32
N ASP A 65 -4.29 7.47 -17.90
CA ASP A 65 -3.80 8.35 -18.97
C ASP A 65 -3.12 9.62 -18.42
N ASP A 66 -3.06 9.79 -17.10
CA ASP A 66 -2.33 10.87 -16.42
C ASP A 66 -0.94 10.40 -15.98
N LEU A 67 0.12 11.04 -16.48
CA LEU A 67 1.49 10.72 -16.07
C LEU A 67 1.74 10.97 -14.57
N GLY A 68 1.08 11.98 -13.98
CA GLY A 68 1.15 12.25 -12.55
C GLY A 68 0.49 11.14 -11.72
N TYR A 69 -0.61 10.56 -12.21
CA TYR A 69 -1.22 9.40 -11.55
C TYR A 69 -0.35 8.16 -11.68
N ARG A 70 0.28 7.93 -12.85
CA ARG A 70 1.21 6.80 -13.02
C ARG A 70 2.37 6.89 -12.04
N GLU A 71 2.94 8.07 -11.84
CA GLU A 71 3.99 8.28 -10.84
C GLU A 71 3.48 8.01 -9.42
N LEU A 72 2.34 8.59 -9.03
CA LEU A 72 1.74 8.37 -7.72
C LEU A 72 1.48 6.88 -7.48
N TYR A 73 0.93 6.17 -8.48
CA TYR A 73 0.63 4.75 -8.40
C TYR A 73 1.89 3.92 -8.18
N VAL A 74 2.97 4.21 -8.92
CA VAL A 74 4.28 3.57 -8.70
C VAL A 74 4.72 3.78 -7.26
N ARG A 75 4.67 5.00 -6.71
CA ARG A 75 5.08 5.25 -5.31
C ARG A 75 4.20 4.55 -4.28
N PHE A 76 2.89 4.45 -4.53
CA PHE A 76 2.00 3.63 -3.70
C PHE A 76 2.37 2.15 -3.76
N LEU A 77 2.70 1.63 -4.94
CA LEU A 77 3.06 0.23 -5.14
C LEU A 77 4.40 -0.10 -4.47
N GLU A 78 5.38 0.81 -4.58
CA GLU A 78 6.66 0.73 -3.88
C GLU A 78 6.47 0.63 -2.37
N LEU A 79 5.64 1.51 -1.77
CA LEU A 79 5.28 1.42 -0.36
C LEU A 79 4.56 0.10 -0.06
N GLY A 80 3.54 -0.24 -0.85
CA GLY A 80 2.71 -1.44 -0.68
C GLY A 80 3.51 -2.73 -0.67
N ALA A 81 4.59 -2.81 -1.45
CA ALA A 81 5.48 -3.98 -1.50
C ALA A 81 6.15 -4.28 -0.15
N PHE A 82 6.28 -3.29 0.74
CA PHE A 82 6.86 -3.45 2.08
C PHE A 82 5.82 -3.49 3.21
N LEU A 83 4.52 -3.42 2.89
CA LEU A 83 3.47 -3.58 3.90
C LEU A 83 3.26 -5.06 4.28
N PRO A 84 2.63 -5.35 5.44
CA PRO A 84 2.33 -6.72 5.84
C PRO A 84 1.59 -7.51 4.74
N VAL A 85 0.60 -6.88 4.11
CA VAL A 85 -0.15 -7.43 2.98
C VAL A 85 -0.02 -6.49 1.78
N PHE A 86 0.37 -7.04 0.63
CA PHE A 86 0.53 -6.30 -0.62
C PHE A 86 -0.72 -6.50 -1.50
N ARG A 87 -1.50 -5.42 -1.68
CA ARG A 87 -2.79 -5.46 -2.38
C ARG A 87 -2.98 -4.21 -3.23
N SER A 88 -3.41 -4.40 -4.47
CA SER A 88 -3.91 -3.32 -5.33
C SER A 88 -5.42 -3.42 -5.48
N HIS A 89 -6.10 -2.28 -5.33
CA HIS A 89 -7.55 -2.17 -5.38
C HIS A 89 -7.96 -0.72 -5.63
N GLY A 90 -9.20 -0.52 -6.06
CA GLY A 90 -9.85 0.76 -6.12
C GLY A 90 -11.05 0.75 -7.07
N THR A 91 -11.61 1.94 -7.29
CA THR A 91 -12.69 2.18 -8.24
C THR A 91 -12.20 3.05 -9.41
N ASP A 92 -13.12 3.43 -10.30
CA ASP A 92 -13.10 4.45 -11.38
C ASP A 92 -11.95 4.49 -12.40
N THR A 93 -10.88 3.73 -12.18
CA THR A 93 -9.67 3.63 -12.99
C THR A 93 -9.11 2.20 -12.82
N PRO A 94 -8.56 1.55 -13.87
CA PRO A 94 -8.01 0.20 -13.73
C PRO A 94 -6.74 0.16 -12.84
N ARG A 95 -6.31 -1.04 -12.45
CA ARG A 95 -5.25 -1.25 -11.43
C ARG A 95 -4.14 -2.19 -11.88
N GLU A 96 -4.39 -2.96 -12.92
CA GLU A 96 -3.43 -3.91 -13.43
C GLU A 96 -2.30 -3.18 -14.13
N ILE A 97 -1.07 -3.61 -13.89
CA ILE A 97 0.15 -2.89 -14.28
C ILE A 97 0.26 -2.61 -15.78
N TRP A 98 -0.38 -3.43 -16.63
CA TRP A 98 -0.40 -3.24 -18.09
C TRP A 98 -1.22 -2.02 -18.54
N ASN A 99 -2.04 -1.43 -17.66
CA ASN A 99 -2.72 -0.16 -17.94
C ASN A 99 -1.81 1.07 -17.76
N PHE A 100 -0.64 0.90 -17.15
CA PHE A 100 0.29 1.99 -16.84
C PHE A 100 1.49 2.05 -17.79
N GLY A 101 1.55 1.14 -18.76
CA GLY A 101 2.59 1.10 -19.78
C GLY A 101 2.87 -0.30 -20.30
N LYS A 102 3.93 -0.40 -21.10
CA LYS A 102 4.42 -1.65 -21.71
C LYS A 102 5.82 -1.99 -21.18
N PRO A 103 6.28 -3.26 -21.32
CA PRO A 103 7.67 -3.62 -21.00
C PRO A 103 8.67 -2.67 -21.67
N GLY A 104 9.64 -2.16 -20.90
CA GLY A 104 10.61 -1.15 -21.33
C GLY A 104 10.20 0.29 -21.00
N GLU A 105 8.95 0.55 -20.61
CA GLU A 105 8.50 1.86 -20.15
C GLU A 105 8.70 1.99 -18.62
N ILE A 106 9.14 3.18 -18.20
CA ILE A 106 9.63 3.41 -16.83
C ILE A 106 8.63 3.02 -15.73
N PHE A 107 7.35 3.38 -15.87
CA PHE A 107 6.33 3.08 -14.87
C PHE A 107 6.04 1.58 -14.80
N TYR A 108 5.88 0.93 -15.95
CA TYR A 108 5.63 -0.50 -16.03
C TYR A 108 6.78 -1.30 -15.41
N ASP A 109 8.01 -1.00 -15.82
CA ASP A 109 9.20 -1.72 -15.37
C ASP A 109 9.46 -1.52 -13.87
N ALA A 110 9.17 -0.32 -13.32
CA ALA A 110 9.25 -0.07 -11.89
C ALA A 110 8.26 -0.95 -11.11
N MET A 111 6.99 -1.02 -11.53
CA MET A 111 5.99 -1.85 -10.84
C MET A 111 6.34 -3.34 -10.92
N VAL A 112 6.75 -3.83 -12.10
CA VAL A 112 7.18 -5.23 -12.26
C VAL A 112 8.36 -5.54 -11.34
N ARG A 113 9.32 -4.61 -11.22
CA ARG A 113 10.48 -4.77 -10.32
C ARG A 113 10.05 -4.97 -8.88
N PHE A 114 9.14 -4.15 -8.36
CA PHE A 114 8.68 -4.26 -6.97
C PHE A 114 7.78 -5.46 -6.72
N ILE A 115 6.93 -5.84 -7.69
CA ILE A 115 6.18 -7.09 -7.63
C ILE A 115 7.14 -8.28 -7.53
N ARG A 116 8.16 -8.35 -8.39
CA ARG A 116 9.18 -9.41 -8.33
C ARG A 116 9.96 -9.39 -7.03
N LEU A 117 10.35 -8.20 -6.56
CA LEU A 117 11.07 -8.03 -5.29
C LEU A 117 10.28 -8.58 -4.10
N ARG A 118 8.95 -8.35 -4.06
CA ARG A 118 8.07 -8.94 -3.05
C ARG A 118 8.17 -10.46 -3.02
N TYR A 119 8.18 -11.12 -4.18
CA TYR A 119 8.32 -12.57 -4.27
C TYR A 119 9.75 -13.04 -3.97
N CYS A 120 10.78 -12.27 -4.31
CA CYS A 120 12.16 -12.55 -3.89
C CYS A 120 12.27 -12.56 -2.35
N PHE A 121 11.55 -11.67 -1.66
CA PHE A 121 11.50 -11.63 -0.20
C PHE A 121 10.47 -12.58 0.42
N LEU A 122 9.79 -13.43 -0.35
CA LEU A 122 8.76 -14.32 0.21
C LEU A 122 9.25 -15.17 1.40
N PRO A 123 10.48 -15.74 1.41
CA PRO A 123 10.98 -16.46 2.58
C PRO A 123 11.10 -15.59 3.84
N TYR A 124 11.57 -14.35 3.67
CA TYR A 124 11.68 -13.38 4.77
C TYR A 124 10.30 -12.94 5.28
N ILE A 125 9.40 -12.56 4.37
CA ILE A 125 8.04 -12.11 4.69
C ILE A 125 7.25 -13.22 5.39
N TYR A 126 7.35 -14.45 4.90
CA TYR A 126 6.65 -15.58 5.51
C TYR A 126 7.23 -15.94 6.89
N SER A 127 8.54 -15.77 7.09
CA SER A 127 9.16 -15.90 8.42
C SER A 127 8.65 -14.84 9.40
N LEU A 128 8.46 -13.60 8.96
CA LEU A 128 7.86 -12.54 9.78
C LEU A 128 6.40 -12.88 10.12
N ALA A 129 5.62 -13.36 9.16
CA ALA A 129 4.23 -13.79 9.39
C ALA A 129 4.15 -14.96 10.39
N ALA A 130 5.08 -15.92 10.34
CA ALA A 130 5.20 -16.95 11.37
C ALA A 130 5.58 -16.35 12.73
N GLY A 131 6.48 -15.36 12.76
CA GLY A 131 6.88 -14.63 13.96
C GLY A 131 5.72 -13.89 14.65
N VAL A 132 4.72 -13.45 13.89
CA VAL A 132 3.48 -12.89 14.46
C VAL A 132 2.80 -13.90 15.38
N SER A 133 2.55 -15.11 14.89
CA SER A 133 1.81 -16.14 15.65
C SER A 133 2.66 -16.83 16.71
N LEU A 134 3.95 -17.07 16.43
CA LEU A 134 4.82 -17.87 17.29
C LEU A 134 5.57 -17.05 18.33
N ARG A 135 5.74 -15.75 18.10
CA ARG A 135 6.59 -14.87 18.91
C ARG A 135 5.95 -13.52 19.24
N ASN A 136 4.65 -13.37 19.00
CA ASN A 136 3.92 -12.10 19.18
C ASN A 136 4.60 -10.92 18.44
N GLY A 137 5.19 -11.19 17.28
CA GLY A 137 5.89 -10.20 16.47
C GLY A 137 4.94 -9.22 15.76
N THR A 138 5.49 -8.15 15.21
CA THR A 138 4.80 -7.23 14.30
C THR A 138 5.65 -6.97 13.06
N MET A 139 5.01 -6.94 11.88
CA MET A 139 5.69 -6.87 10.59
C MET A 139 6.07 -5.43 10.21
N MET A 140 5.13 -4.48 10.35
CA MET A 140 5.37 -3.05 10.15
C MET A 140 5.71 -2.41 11.50
N ARG A 141 6.93 -1.88 11.63
CA ARG A 141 7.50 -1.46 12.92
C ARG A 141 7.82 0.02 12.94
N MET A 142 7.47 0.69 14.03
CA MET A 142 7.97 2.04 14.28
C MET A 142 9.44 1.97 14.68
N LEU A 143 10.23 3.00 14.34
CA LEU A 143 11.65 3.09 14.71
C LEU A 143 11.92 2.83 16.22
N PRO A 144 11.11 3.34 17.18
CA PRO A 144 11.35 3.07 18.60
C PRO A 144 11.29 1.58 19.00
N PHE A 145 10.69 0.70 18.19
CA PHE A 145 10.65 -0.73 18.52
C PHE A 145 12.02 -1.40 18.44
N ASP A 146 12.96 -0.81 17.69
CA ASP A 146 14.29 -1.35 17.45
C ASP A 146 15.41 -0.40 17.90
N PHE A 147 15.10 0.87 18.16
CA PHE A 147 16.10 1.94 18.37
C PHE A 147 15.85 2.83 19.59
N VAL A 148 15.08 2.41 20.59
CA VAL A 148 15.02 3.12 21.88
C VAL A 148 16.37 2.98 22.59
N PRO A 149 17.05 4.09 22.96
CA PRO A 149 18.27 4.02 23.76
C PRO A 149 17.96 3.35 25.11
N THR A 150 18.72 2.30 25.42
CA THR A 150 18.76 1.67 26.75
C THR A 150 19.67 2.45 27.68
#